data_AF-U3ABT6-F1
#
_entry.id   AF-U3ABT6-F1
#
_cell.length_a   1.000
_cell.length_b   1.000
_cell.length_c   1.000
_cell.angle_alpha   90.00
_cell.angle_beta   90.00
_cell.angle_gamma   90.00
#
_symmetry.space_group_name_H-M   'P 1'
#
loop_
_entity.id
_entity.type
_entity.pdbx_description
1 polymer ?
#
loop_
_entity_poly.entity_id
_entity_poly.type
_entity_poly.pdbx_seq_one_letter_code
_entity_poly.pdbx_strand_id
1 'polypeptide(L)'
;MLDSAILRPGRFDRLIEVPEPDQAARERILDIHTRGMNLAETVDYETLARDTEGFSGAELESLSTEAGMFAIRDDRTEVTMADFEDALAKIQREEENGTPGYAAYVQ
;
A
#
# COMPACT_ATOMS: atom_id res chain seq x y z
N MET A 1 -1.67 -22.69 10.98
CA MET A 1 -2.17 -22.93 12.36
C MET A 1 -0.98 -23.38 13.20
N LEU A 2 -0.69 -22.71 14.32
CA LEU A 2 0.49 -23.00 15.16
C LEU A 2 0.14 -23.96 16.30
N ASP A 3 1.10 -24.81 16.71
CA ASP A 3 0.94 -25.73 17.85
C ASP A 3 0.88 -24.96 19.17
N SER A 4 -0.16 -25.25 19.97
CA SER A 4 -0.39 -24.70 21.29
C SER A 4 0.77 -24.92 22.27
N ALA A 5 1.58 -25.97 22.07
CA ALA A 5 2.76 -26.24 22.88
C ALA A 5 3.85 -25.15 22.78
N ILE A 6 3.84 -24.36 21.70
CA ILE A 6 4.80 -23.28 21.45
C ILE A 6 4.45 -22.01 22.23
N LEU A 7 3.16 -21.80 22.54
CA LEU A 7 2.63 -20.62 23.25
C LEU A 7 2.72 -20.71 24.79
N ARG A 8 3.32 -21.78 25.35
CA ARG A 8 3.51 -21.88 26.80
C ARG A 8 4.52 -20.84 27.31
N PRO A 9 4.32 -20.29 28.51
CA PRO A 9 5.30 -19.41 29.16
C PRO A 9 6.70 -20.06 29.21
N GLY A 10 7.74 -19.32 28.81
CA GLY A 10 9.14 -19.78 28.72
C GLY A 10 9.60 -20.21 27.32
N ARG A 11 8.85 -19.90 26.26
CA ARG A 11 9.20 -20.18 24.84
C ARG A 11 9.01 -18.94 23.98
N PHE A 12 7.75 -18.59 23.69
CA PHE A 12 7.37 -17.32 23.09
C PHE A 12 6.79 -16.44 24.18
N ASP A 13 7.63 -15.58 24.75
CA ASP A 13 7.26 -14.82 25.95
C ASP A 13 6.51 -13.51 25.65
N ARG A 14 6.62 -12.98 24.43
CA ARG A 14 5.92 -11.76 24.00
C ARG A 14 5.25 -12.00 22.65
N LEU A 15 3.93 -11.89 22.64
CA LEU A 15 3.15 -11.72 21.42
C LEU A 15 3.04 -10.22 21.16
N ILE A 16 3.53 -9.76 20.00
CA ILE A 16 3.33 -8.39 19.55
C ILE A 16 2.38 -8.48 18.35
N GLU A 17 1.19 -7.93 18.51
CA GLU A 17 0.22 -7.78 17.44
C GLU A 17 0.56 -6.53 16.64
N VAL A 18 0.53 -6.64 15.32
CA VAL A 18 0.66 -5.51 14.40
C VAL A 18 -0.72 -5.29 13.78
N PRO A 19 -1.47 -4.27 14.23
CA PRO A 19 -2.78 -3.99 13.65
C PRO A 19 -2.64 -3.35 12.27
N GLU A 20 -3.74 -3.31 11.53
CA GLU A 20 -3.83 -2.49 10.32
C GLU A 20 -3.57 -1.01 10.64
N PRO A 21 -2.93 -0.27 9.71
CA PRO A 21 -2.60 1.12 9.94
C PRO A 21 -3.87 1.98 10.04
N ASP A 22 -3.90 2.88 11.03
CA ASP A 22 -4.88 3.96 11.08
C ASP A 22 -4.64 4.99 9.96
N GLN A 23 -5.56 5.94 9.78
CA GLN A 23 -5.47 6.93 8.69
C GLN A 23 -4.13 7.70 8.72
N ALA A 24 -3.70 8.17 9.90
CA ALA A 24 -2.46 8.92 10.03
C ALA A 24 -1.21 8.06 9.75
N ALA A 25 -1.27 6.77 10.07
CA ALA A 25 -0.24 5.82 9.70
C ALA A 25 -0.21 5.59 8.18
N ARG A 26 -1.38 5.47 7.51
CA ARG A 26 -1.45 5.36 6.05
C ARG A 26 -0.89 6.58 5.33
N GLU A 27 -1.18 7.79 5.80
CA GLU A 27 -0.58 9.03 5.28
C GLU A 27 0.95 8.98 5.33
N ARG A 28 1.52 8.53 6.46
CA ARG A 28 2.98 8.40 6.60
C ARG A 28 3.57 7.30 5.73
N ILE A 29 2.87 6.17 5.61
CA ILE A 29 3.32 5.07 4.76
C ILE A 29 3.36 5.55 3.30
N LEU A 30 2.33 6.24 2.83
CA LEU A 30 2.30 6.86 1.52
C LEU A 30 3.48 7.83 1.34
N ASP A 31 3.69 8.78 2.26
CA ASP A 31 4.85 9.70 2.21
C ASP A 31 6.20 8.97 2.11
N ILE A 32 6.36 7.86 2.84
CA ILE A 32 7.59 7.06 2.82
C ILE A 32 7.79 6.42 1.44
N HIS A 33 6.76 5.78 0.88
CA HIS A 33 6.87 5.07 -0.40
C HIS A 33 6.95 6.02 -1.59
N THR A 34 6.45 7.25 -1.47
CA THR A 34 6.48 8.25 -2.54
C THR A 34 7.67 9.22 -2.44
N ARG A 35 8.47 9.17 -1.36
CA ARG A 35 9.59 10.10 -1.12
C ARG A 35 10.62 10.17 -2.25
N GLY A 36 10.79 9.10 -3.02
CA GLY A 36 11.70 9.03 -4.17
C GLY A 36 11.07 9.40 -5.51
N MET A 37 9.76 9.69 -5.53
CA MET A 37 8.98 9.96 -6.74
C MET A 37 8.92 11.47 -7.01
N ASN A 38 8.86 11.84 -8.28
CA ASN A 38 8.57 13.22 -8.66
C ASN A 38 7.04 13.42 -8.65
N LEU A 39 6.51 13.99 -7.57
CA LEU A 39 5.08 14.19 -7.38
C LEU A 39 4.67 15.63 -7.72
N ALA A 40 3.50 15.78 -8.31
CA ALA A 40 2.86 17.08 -8.45
C ALA A 40 2.48 17.62 -7.07
N GLU A 41 2.48 18.95 -6.92
CA GLU A 41 2.03 19.64 -5.69
C GLU A 41 0.57 19.37 -5.33
N THR A 42 -0.21 18.83 -6.27
CA THR A 42 -1.62 18.49 -6.11
C THR A 42 -1.88 17.14 -5.45
N VAL A 43 -0.85 16.33 -5.19
CA VAL A 43 -1.01 15.04 -4.51
C VAL A 43 -1.32 15.27 -3.03
N ASP A 44 -2.48 14.80 -2.58
CA ASP A 44 -2.94 14.95 -1.21
C ASP A 44 -3.03 13.60 -0.50
N TYR A 45 -2.12 13.38 0.47
CA TYR A 45 -2.09 12.15 1.25
C TYR A 45 -3.30 11.99 2.17
N GLU A 46 -3.94 13.07 2.62
CA GLU A 46 -5.13 12.97 3.47
C GLU A 46 -6.27 12.31 2.71
N THR A 47 -6.50 12.74 1.46
CA THR A 47 -7.49 12.12 0.56
C THR A 47 -7.12 10.67 0.25
N LEU A 48 -5.87 10.39 -0.14
CA LEU A 48 -5.43 9.01 -0.42
C LEU A 48 -5.60 8.08 0.79
N ALA A 49 -5.29 8.56 2.00
CA ALA A 49 -5.44 7.77 3.21
C ALA A 49 -6.90 7.48 3.58
N ARG A 50 -7.84 8.38 3.24
CA ARG A 50 -9.27 8.13 3.37
C ARG A 50 -9.76 7.06 2.40
N ASP A 51 -9.30 7.11 1.16
CA ASP A 51 -9.74 6.20 0.10
C ASP A 51 -9.12 4.79 0.21
N THR A 52 -8.13 4.62 1.08
CA THR A 52 -7.40 3.36 1.33
C THR A 52 -7.71 2.76 2.70
N GLU A 53 -8.93 2.96 3.22
CA GLU A 53 -9.34 2.35 4.47
C GLU A 53 -9.22 0.81 4.41
N GLY A 54 -8.56 0.23 5.42
CA GLY A 54 -8.32 -1.21 5.48
C GLY A 54 -7.09 -1.71 4.73
N PHE A 55 -6.39 -0.83 4.00
CA PHE A 55 -5.16 -1.20 3.31
C PHE A 55 -4.02 -1.40 4.33
N SER A 56 -3.31 -2.50 4.13
CA SER A 56 -2.03 -2.82 4.75
C SER A 56 -0.90 -1.98 4.14
N GLY A 57 0.27 -1.99 4.79
CA GLY A 57 1.45 -1.29 4.27
C GLY A 57 1.89 -1.75 2.87
N ALA A 58 1.72 -3.04 2.56
CA ALA A 58 2.08 -3.60 1.25
C ALA A 58 1.13 -3.15 0.13
N GLU A 59 -0.16 -2.96 0.44
CA GLU A 59 -1.14 -2.45 -0.52
C GLU A 59 -0.88 -0.96 -0.81
N LEU A 60 -0.49 -0.18 0.19
CA LEU A 60 -0.10 1.23 0.00
C LEU A 60 1.20 1.39 -0.81
N GLU A 61 2.17 0.50 -0.62
CA GLU A 61 3.37 0.42 -1.46
C GLU A 61 3.00 0.10 -2.91
N SER A 62 2.13 -0.90 -3.10
CA SER A 62 1.65 -1.32 -4.42
C SER A 62 0.90 -0.20 -5.14
N LEU A 63 0.05 0.53 -4.41
CA LEU A 63 -0.65 1.71 -4.90
C LEU A 63 0.33 2.79 -5.39
N SER A 64 1.34 3.10 -4.58
CA SER A 64 2.36 4.10 -4.92
C SER A 64 3.16 3.71 -6.16
N THR A 65 3.51 2.42 -6.27
CA THR A 65 4.22 1.87 -7.42
C THR A 65 3.37 1.98 -8.70
N GLU A 66 2.09 1.61 -8.63
CA GLU A 66 1.23 1.67 -9.81
C GLU A 66 0.89 3.08 -10.25
N ALA A 67 0.74 4.03 -9.33
CA ALA A 67 0.62 5.44 -9.68
C ALA A 67 1.84 5.92 -10.50
N GLY A 68 3.05 5.53 -10.08
CA GLY A 68 4.26 5.77 -10.86
C GLY A 68 4.22 5.12 -12.25
N MET A 69 3.71 3.90 -12.35
CA MET A 69 3.62 3.17 -13.61
C MET A 69 2.61 3.79 -14.59
N PHE A 70 1.52 4.38 -14.10
CA PHE A 70 0.59 5.15 -14.93
C PHE A 70 1.27 6.38 -15.53
N ALA A 71 1.97 7.16 -14.72
CA ALA A 71 2.71 8.32 -15.23
C ALA A 71 3.76 7.94 -16.28
N ILE A 72 4.52 6.86 -16.04
CA ILE A 72 5.51 6.34 -16.99
C ILE A 72 4.85 5.90 -18.31
N ARG A 73 3.70 5.22 -18.24
CA ARG A 73 2.97 4.75 -19.43
C ARG A 73 2.49 5.90 -20.31
N ASP A 74 2.23 7.05 -19.71
CA ASP A 74 1.81 8.27 -20.40
C ASP A 74 3.00 9.17 -20.82
N ASP A 75 4.24 8.66 -20.76
CA ASP A 75 5.46 9.40 -21.05
C ASP A 75 5.62 10.68 -20.19
N ARG A 76 5.06 10.68 -18.98
CA ARG A 76 5.16 11.78 -18.01
C ARG A 76 6.33 11.56 -17.06
N THR A 77 6.87 12.66 -16.55
CA THR A 77 7.97 12.67 -15.56
C THR A 77 7.49 13.03 -14.16
N GLU A 78 6.21 13.36 -14.01
CA GLU A 78 5.58 13.78 -12.76
C GLU A 78 4.32 12.94 -12.53
N VAL A 79 4.17 12.43 -11.30
CA VAL A 79 3.02 11.65 -10.84
C VAL A 79 2.02 12.59 -10.20
N THR A 80 0.77 12.48 -10.62
CA THR A 80 -0.33 13.36 -10.24
C THR A 80 -1.36 12.60 -9.41
N MET A 81 -2.30 13.32 -8.81
CA MET A 81 -3.40 12.70 -8.07
C MET A 81 -4.22 11.71 -8.93
N ALA A 82 -4.42 12.02 -10.22
CA ALA A 82 -5.15 11.15 -11.14
C ALA A 82 -4.49 9.77 -11.32
N ASP A 83 -3.15 9.70 -11.26
CA ASP A 83 -2.43 8.43 -11.36
C ASP A 83 -2.72 7.51 -10.17
N PHE A 84 -2.88 8.08 -8.98
CA PHE A 84 -3.27 7.34 -7.80
C PHE A 84 -4.73 6.87 -7.88
N GLU A 85 -5.62 7.70 -8.42
CA GLU A 85 -7.02 7.32 -8.65
C GLU A 85 -7.12 6.14 -9.64
N ASP A 86 -6.36 6.21 -10.74
CA ASP A 86 -6.28 5.13 -11.73
C ASP A 86 -5.67 3.85 -11.14
N ALA A 87 -4.63 3.98 -10.31
CA ALA A 87 -4.01 2.88 -9.59
C ALA A 87 -4.97 2.22 -8.59
N LEU A 88 -5.72 3.01 -7.83
CA LEU A 88 -6.72 2.50 -6.90
C LEU A 88 -7.82 1.73 -7.63
N ALA A 89 -8.34 2.30 -8.73
CA ALA A 89 -9.34 1.65 -9.57
C ALA A 89 -8.80 0.36 -10.22
N LYS A 90 -7.50 0.29 -10.50
CA LYS A 90 -6.86 -0.94 -10.99
C LYS A 90 -6.82 -2.01 -9.89
N ILE A 91 -6.33 -1.67 -8.69
CA ILE A 91 -6.19 -2.61 -7.57
C ILE A 91 -7.55 -3.20 -7.18
N GLN A 92 -8.59 -2.37 -7.06
CA GLN A 92 -9.94 -2.82 -6.73
C GLN A 92 -10.50 -3.82 -7.76
N ARG A 93 -10.23 -3.60 -9.05
CA ARG A 93 -10.63 -4.56 -10.10
C ARG A 93 -9.84 -5.87 -10.01
N GLU A 94 -8.57 -5.84 -9.62
CA GLU A 94 -7.75 -7.06 -9.50
C GLU A 94 -8.19 -7.93 -8.31
N GLU A 95 -8.58 -7.30 -7.19
CA GLU A 95 -9.19 -7.98 -6.04
C GLU A 95 -10.48 -8.70 -6.42
N GLU A 96 -11.38 -8.03 -7.15
CA GLU A 96 -12.62 -8.63 -7.65
C GLU A 96 -12.37 -9.84 -8.57
N ASN A 97 -11.28 -9.80 -9.34
CA ASN A 97 -10.93 -10.85 -10.30
C ASN A 97 -10.02 -11.94 -9.70
N GLY A 98 -9.67 -11.87 -8.41
CA GLY A 98 -8.81 -12.85 -7.73
C GLY A 98 -7.40 -12.98 -8.32
N THR A 99 -6.91 -11.94 -8.99
CA THR A 99 -5.56 -11.95 -9.57
C THR A 99 -4.56 -11.58 -8.48
N PRO A 100 -3.48 -12.36 -8.25
CA PRO A 100 -2.47 -12.01 -7.27
C PRO A 100 -1.84 -10.66 -7.64
N GLY A 101 -1.83 -9.71 -6.71
CA GLY A 101 -1.25 -8.39 -6.89
C GLY A 101 0.25 -8.44 -7.23
N TYR A 102 0.80 -7.30 -7.66
CA TYR A 102 2.15 -7.19 -8.24
C TYR A 102 3.28 -7.77 -7.36
N ALA A 103 3.11 -7.75 -6.03
CA ALA A 103 4.02 -8.39 -5.07
C ALA A 103 4.27 -9.90 -5.34
N ALA A 104 3.37 -10.58 -6.07
CA ALA A 104 3.56 -11.98 -6.47
C ALA A 104 4.59 -12.19 -7.60
N TYR A 105 5.00 -11.12 -8.31
CA TYR A 105 5.89 -11.19 -9.47
C TYR A 105 7.34 -10.76 -9.18
N VAL A 106 7.60 -10.16 -8.03
CA VAL A 106 8.95 -9.71 -7.65
C VAL A 106 9.57 -10.78 -6.74
N GLN A 107 10.40 -11.66 -7.33
CA GLN A 107 11.19 -12.68 -6.62
C GLN A 107 12.54 -12.14 -6.15
#